data_AF-A0A538RQ74-F1
#
_entry.id   AF-A0A538RQ74-F1
#
_cell.length_a   1.000
_cell.length_b   1.000
_cell.length_c   1.000
_cell.angle_alpha   90.00
_cell.angle_beta   90.00
_cell.angle_gamma   90.00
#
_symmetry.space_group_name_H-M   'P 1'
#
loop_
_entity.id
_entity.type
_entity.pdbx_description
1 polymer ?
#
loop_
_entity_poly.entity_id
_entity_poly.type
_entity_poly.pdbx_seq_one_letter_code
_entity_poly.pdbx_strand_id
1 'polypeptide(L)' 'MISATRQEILRELQRLSELTPDVRFGQLIVNLSYLALAPKVEATWDVEDEQLLAAIRQHIADLSDRPAEVS' A
#
# COMPACT_ATOMS: atom_id res chain seq x y z
N MET A 1 12.17 2.36 19.87
CA MET A 1 12.07 1.06 19.15
C MET A 1 10.86 1.15 18.24
N ILE A 2 10.95 0.71 16.99
CA ILE A 2 9.80 0.70 16.07
C ILE A 2 8.86 -0.46 16.42
N SER A 3 7.54 -0.27 16.27
CA SER A 3 6.54 -1.32 16.53
C SER A 3 6.69 -2.47 15.53
N ALA A 4 6.22 -3.67 15.91
CA ALA A 4 6.19 -4.82 15.01
C ALA A 4 5.34 -4.53 13.77
N THR A 5 4.18 -3.87 13.93
CA THR A 5 3.31 -3.45 12.82
C THR A 5 4.04 -2.52 11.87
N ARG A 6 4.75 -1.49 12.38
CA ARG A 6 5.52 -0.57 11.54
C ARG A 6 6.66 -1.26 10.79
N GLN A 7 7.35 -2.21 11.43
CA GLN A 7 8.36 -3.02 10.75
C GLN A 7 7.76 -3.81 9.59
N GLU A 8 6.55 -4.36 9.78
CA GLU A 8 5.87 -5.13 8.75
C GLU A 8 5.40 -4.26 7.59
N ILE A 9 4.82 -3.10 7.89
CA ILE A 9 4.46 -2.09 6.87
C ILE A 9 5.67 -1.75 6.01
N LEU A 10 6.84 -1.49 6.61
CA LEU A 10 8.05 -1.16 5.85
C LEU A 10 8.51 -2.30 4.95
N ARG A 11 8.40 -3.57 5.39
CA ARG A 11 8.74 -4.75 4.57
C ARG A 11 7.77 -4.90 3.39
N GLU A 12 6.47 -4.78 3.63
CA GLU A 12 5.48 -4.92 2.58
C GLU A 12 5.49 -3.74 1.60
N LEU A 13 5.81 -2.52 2.06
CA LEU A 13 6.02 -1.36 1.18
C LEU A 13 7.22 -1.55 0.25
N GLN A 14 8.30 -2.19 0.72
CA GLN A 14 9.42 -2.55 -0.14
C GLN A 14 8.94 -3.48 -1.26
N ARG A 15 8.28 -4.59 -0.89
CA ARG A 15 7.75 -5.56 -1.85
C ARG A 15 6.79 -4.93 -2.85
N LEU A 16 5.88 -4.08 -2.38
CA LEU A 16 4.93 -3.39 -3.24
C LEU A 16 5.64 -2.42 -4.21
N SER A 17 6.68 -1.72 -3.74
CA SER A 17 7.48 -0.83 -4.60
C SER A 17 8.19 -1.60 -5.71
N GLU A 18 8.64 -2.83 -5.43
CA GLU A 18 9.24 -3.73 -6.44
C GLU A 18 8.21 -4.19 -7.49
N LEU A 19 6.94 -4.37 -7.10
CA LEU A 19 5.84 -4.73 -8.01
C LEU A 19 5.34 -3.55 -8.86
N THR A 20 5.56 -2.32 -8.41
CA THR A 20 5.10 -1.10 -9.11
C THR A 20 6.23 -0.08 -9.30
N PRO A 21 7.30 -0.42 -10.04
CA PRO A 21 8.48 0.44 -10.15
C PRO A 21 8.19 1.80 -10.81
N ASP A 22 7.15 1.88 -11.65
CA ASP A 22 6.75 3.10 -12.35
C ASP A 22 5.89 4.05 -11.51
N VAL A 23 5.42 3.61 -10.34
CA VAL A 23 4.59 4.43 -9.45
C VAL A 23 5.48 5.22 -8.51
N ARG A 24 5.38 6.55 -8.56
CA ARG A 24 6.08 7.44 -7.60
C ARG A 24 5.68 7.07 -6.16
N PHE A 25 6.67 6.90 -5.28
CA PHE A 25 6.42 6.44 -3.91
C PHE A 25 5.37 7.27 -3.15
N GLY A 26 5.42 8.61 -3.23
CA GLY A 26 4.41 9.45 -2.59
C GLY A 26 2.97 9.21 -3.11
N GLN A 27 2.83 8.93 -4.41
CA GLN A 27 1.53 8.56 -5.00
C GLN A 27 1.06 7.21 -4.48
N LEU A 28 1.97 6.24 -4.33
CA LEU A 28 1.67 4.93 -3.77
C LEU A 28 1.09 5.04 -2.35
N ILE A 29 1.71 5.85 -1.49
CA ILE A 29 1.23 6.06 -0.12
C ILE A 29 -0.19 6.66 -0.09
N VAL A 30 -0.47 7.67 -0.93
CA VAL A 30 -1.82 8.26 -1.01
C VAL A 30 -2.85 7.26 -1.56
N ASN A 31 -2.47 6.44 -2.54
CA ASN A 31 -3.38 5.42 -3.05
C ASN A 31 -3.73 4.38 -1.98
N LEU A 32 -2.75 3.97 -1.18
CA LEU A 32 -2.95 3.03 -0.08
C LEU A 32 -3.85 3.60 1.02
N SER A 33 -3.71 4.89 1.35
CA SER A 33 -4.61 5.53 2.32
C SER A 33 -6.05 5.59 1.81
N TYR A 34 -6.25 5.88 0.52
CA TYR A 34 -7.57 5.85 -0.12
C TYR A 34 -8.17 4.46 -0.19
N LEU A 35 -7.35 3.42 -0.42
CA LEU A 35 -7.78 2.03 -0.38
C LEU A 35 -8.20 1.61 1.03
N ALA A 36 -7.51 2.10 2.07
CA ALA A 36 -7.79 1.77 3.47
C ALA A 36 -9.06 2.43 4.03
N LEU A 37 -9.31 3.71 3.69
CA LEU A 37 -10.36 4.53 4.33
C LEU A 37 -11.41 5.10 3.36
N ALA A 38 -11.40 4.66 2.10
CA ALA A 38 -12.09 5.28 0.97
C ALA A 38 -11.51 6.67 0.58
N PRO A 39 -11.71 7.14 -0.67
CA PRO A 39 -11.10 8.37 -1.16
C PRO A 39 -11.69 9.63 -0.49
N LYS A 40 -10.97 10.17 0.49
CA LYS A 40 -11.22 11.47 1.12
C LYS A 40 -9.88 12.15 1.43
N VAL A 41 -9.84 13.47 1.45
CA VAL A 41 -8.58 14.25 1.61
C VAL A 41 -7.86 13.87 2.91
N GLU A 42 -8.64 13.58 3.96
CA GLU A 42 -8.17 13.27 5.30
C GLU A 42 -7.63 11.84 5.43
N ALA A 43 -7.90 10.94 4.47
CA ALA A 43 -7.53 9.54 4.55
C ALA A 43 -6.02 9.33 4.75
N THR A 44 -5.18 10.18 4.17
CA THR A 44 -3.72 10.12 4.33
C THR A 44 -3.25 10.46 5.75
N TRP A 45 -4.04 11.22 6.52
CA TRP A 45 -3.74 11.57 7.91
C TRP A 45 -4.45 10.65 8.91
N ASP A 46 -5.64 10.18 8.56
CA ASP A 46 -6.52 9.37 9.43
C ASP A 46 -6.19 7.87 9.41
N VAL A 47 -5.38 7.39 8.45
CA VAL A 47 -5.12 5.96 8.29
C VAL A 47 -4.25 5.43 9.43
N GLU A 48 -4.75 4.40 10.12
CA GLU A 48 -4.02 3.70 11.17
C GLU A 48 -3.11 2.61 10.60
N ASP A 49 -2.06 2.24 11.35
CA ASP A 49 -1.04 1.27 10.93
C ASP A 49 -1.68 -0.07 10.47
N GLU A 50 -2.67 -0.59 11.20
CA GLU A 50 -3.36 -1.85 10.84
C GLU A 50 -4.18 -1.75 9.56
N GLN A 51 -4.82 -0.60 9.33
CA GLN A 51 -5.62 -0.34 8.13
C GLN A 51 -4.71 -0.20 6.91
N LEU A 52 -3.58 0.50 7.07
CA LEU A 52 -2.56 0.62 6.04
C LEU A 52 -1.97 -0.75 5.67
N LEU A 53 -1.62 -1.57 6.67
CA LEU A 53 -1.08 -2.92 6.43
C LEU A 53 -2.08 -3.81 5.67
N ALA A 54 -3.37 -3.74 6.02
CA ALA A 54 -4.41 -4.46 5.30
C ALA A 54 -4.52 -4.00 3.83
N ALA A 55 -4.49 -2.68 3.60
CA ALA A 55 -4.53 -2.11 2.25
C ALA A 55 -3.31 -2.50 1.40
N ILE A 56 -2.10 -2.50 1.99
CA ILE A 56 -0.89 -2.95 1.28
C ILE A 56 -1.01 -4.41 0.84
N ARG A 57 -1.42 -5.29 1.77
CA ARG A 57 -1.59 -6.72 1.46
C ARG A 57 -2.64 -6.96 0.39
N GLN A 58 -3.77 -6.25 0.46
CA GLN A 58 -4.80 -6.31 -0.57
C GLN A 58 -4.24 -5.87 -1.92
N HIS A 59 -3.52 -4.75 -1.97
CA HIS A 59 -3.00 -4.24 -3.22
C HIS A 59 -1.95 -5.17 -3.85
N ILE A 60 -1.10 -5.80 -3.03
CA ILE A 60 -0.16 -6.83 -3.49
C ILE A 60 -0.92 -8.04 -4.06
N ALA A 61 -1.98 -8.50 -3.39
CA ALA A 61 -2.81 -9.59 -3.88
C ALA A 61 -3.45 -9.24 -5.23
N ASP A 62 -4.07 -8.06 -5.34
CA ASP A 62 -4.69 -7.58 -6.58
C ASP A 62 -3.68 -7.49 -7.75
N LEU A 63 -2.44 -7.09 -7.47
CA LEU A 63 -1.37 -7.03 -8.48
C LEU A 63 -0.84 -8.41 -8.86
N SER A 64 -0.85 -9.36 -7.92
CA SER A 64 -0.40 -10.73 -8.15
C SER A 64 -1.44 -11.59 -8.87
N ASP A 65 -2.73 -11.28 -8.67
CA ASP A 65 -3.86 -11.98 -9.30
C ASP A 65 -4.21 -11.43 -10.69
N ARG A 66 -3.64 -10.28 -11.08
CA ARG A 66 -3.78 -9.77 -12.45
C ARG A 66 -3.02 -10.69 -13.42
N PRO A 67 -3.71 -11.32 -14.40
CA PRO A 67 -3.01 -11.99 -15.48
C PRO A 67 -2.16 -10.94 -16.21
N ALA A 68 -0.98 -11.35 -16.69
CA ALA A 68 -0.10 -10.52 -17.48
C ALA A 68 -0.76 -10.14 -18.82
N GLU A 69 -1.66 -9.16 -18.79
CA GLU A 69 -2.26 -8.45 -19.92
C GLU A 69 -1.73 -7.01 -19.82
N VAL A 70 -0.97 -6.42 -20.75
CA VAL A 70 -0.71 -6.67 -22.18
C VAL A 70 0.69 -6.09 -22.45
N SER A 71 1.49 -6.79 -23.27
CA SER A 71 2.76 -6.30 -23.85
C SER A 71 2.55 -5.18 -24.87
#